data_AF-A0A1J4SQY4-F1
#
_entry.id   AF-A0A1J4SQY4-F1
#
_cell.length_a   1.000
_cell.length_b   1.000
_cell.length_c   1.000
_cell.angle_alpha   90.00
_cell.angle_beta   90.00
_cell.angle_gamma   90.00
#
_symmetry.space_group_name_H-M   'P 1'
#
loop_
_entity.id
_entity.type
_entity.pdbx_description
1 polymer ?
#
loop_
_entity_poly.entity_id
_entity_poly.type
_entity_poly.pdbx_seq_one_letter_code
_entity_poly.pdbx_strand_id
1 'polypeptide(L)'
;MKISGLLFFFCLALCPAGAAGAEAWTVKMKAVKGREAYSHTQKINLGEQADFSGKPQMRGGGPAREIIFNSFLNPEEDGLYRLDYQVEVTGRQRARPPFQAAGKILLRPGKPVLAAAAGGWKFILELQGEAGEKSRGQRSGSIETSLKCGRDSYPASFVYLPDEQYSAVLYTEKYETVRKFMVGLLPKSSGIDGTFLLQYTLLLKEGSETLAGGQGELILAPGDGKHKASAGKGCVFTARALR
;
A
#
# COMPACT_ATOMS: atom_id res chain seq x y z
N MET A 1 -6.50 -65.09 -55.86
CA MET A 1 -6.81 -64.61 -54.50
C MET A 1 -6.41 -63.15 -54.41
N LYS A 2 -7.36 -62.25 -54.16
CA LYS A 2 -7.16 -60.79 -54.08
C LYS A 2 -7.04 -60.41 -52.60
N ILE A 3 -5.92 -59.80 -52.19
CA ILE A 3 -5.71 -59.27 -50.83
C ILE A 3 -5.91 -57.76 -50.91
N SER A 4 -7.10 -57.31 -50.48
CA SER A 4 -7.33 -55.95 -49.96
C SER A 4 -6.91 -55.99 -48.48
N GLY A 5 -6.06 -55.13 -47.95
CA GLY A 5 -6.11 -53.67 -48.00
C GLY A 5 -6.58 -53.20 -46.63
N LEU A 6 -5.70 -52.65 -45.80
CA LEU A 6 -6.10 -51.81 -44.66
C LEU A 6 -4.93 -50.92 -44.24
N LEU A 7 -4.95 -49.69 -44.75
CA LEU A 7 -4.04 -48.60 -44.37
C LEU A 7 -4.65 -47.92 -43.15
N PHE A 8 -4.07 -48.13 -41.97
CA PHE A 8 -4.45 -47.45 -40.73
C PHE A 8 -3.81 -46.05 -40.72
N PHE A 9 -4.57 -45.03 -41.13
CA PHE A 9 -4.19 -43.62 -40.99
C PHE A 9 -4.48 -43.17 -39.54
N PHE A 10 -3.44 -43.13 -38.70
CA PHE A 10 -3.51 -42.54 -37.37
C PHE A 10 -3.43 -41.01 -37.50
N CYS A 11 -4.58 -40.34 -37.64
CA CYS A 11 -4.67 -38.90 -37.48
C CYS A 11 -4.48 -38.54 -36.00
N LEU A 12 -3.24 -38.20 -35.62
CA LEU A 12 -2.94 -37.46 -34.39
C LEU A 12 -3.59 -36.08 -34.50
N ALA A 13 -4.78 -35.95 -33.90
CA ALA A 13 -5.41 -34.66 -33.68
C ALA A 13 -4.54 -33.86 -32.70
N LEU A 14 -3.75 -32.92 -33.23
CA LEU A 14 -3.21 -31.81 -32.45
C LEU A 14 -4.40 -30.97 -31.97
N CYS A 15 -4.86 -31.23 -30.74
CA CYS A 15 -5.70 -30.28 -30.03
C CYS A 15 -4.90 -28.98 -29.86
N PRO A 16 -5.36 -27.82 -30.35
CA PRO A 16 -4.77 -26.56 -29.97
C PRO A 16 -5.00 -26.41 -28.46
N ALA A 17 -3.92 -26.46 -27.68
CA ALA A 17 -3.94 -26.01 -26.31
C ALA A 17 -4.38 -24.53 -26.34
N GLY A 18 -5.65 -24.28 -26.02
CA GLY A 18 -6.14 -22.94 -25.83
C GLY A 18 -5.26 -22.28 -24.79
N ALA A 19 -4.51 -21.26 -25.19
CA ALA A 19 -3.87 -20.36 -24.27
C ALA A 19 -5.01 -19.76 -23.44
N ALA A 20 -5.17 -20.24 -22.20
CA ALA A 20 -6.03 -19.59 -21.22
C ALA A 20 -5.51 -18.15 -21.12
N GLY A 21 -6.26 -17.21 -21.69
CA GLY A 21 -5.88 -15.80 -21.70
C GLY A 21 -5.70 -15.37 -20.26
N ALA A 22 -4.51 -14.88 -19.91
CA ALA A 22 -4.26 -14.31 -18.59
C ALA A 22 -5.34 -13.25 -18.32
N GLU A 23 -6.11 -13.45 -17.25
CA GLU A 23 -7.16 -12.53 -16.87
C GLU A 23 -6.51 -11.22 -16.41
N ALA A 24 -6.64 -10.19 -17.24
CA ALA A 24 -6.08 -8.88 -16.97
C ALA A 24 -6.98 -8.11 -16.01
N TRP A 25 -6.49 -7.87 -14.80
CA TRP A 25 -7.14 -7.05 -13.80
C TRP A 25 -6.85 -5.57 -14.02
N THR A 26 -7.62 -4.71 -13.36
CA THR A 26 -7.41 -3.27 -13.40
C THR A 26 -7.33 -2.71 -11.98
N VAL A 27 -6.20 -2.09 -11.65
CA VAL A 27 -5.99 -1.43 -10.36
C VAL A 27 -6.12 0.07 -10.54
N LYS A 28 -6.96 0.68 -9.71
CA LYS A 28 -7.16 2.11 -9.62
C LYS A 28 -6.52 2.64 -8.35
N MET A 29 -5.67 3.64 -8.52
CA MET A 29 -5.04 4.36 -7.43
C MET A 29 -5.62 5.78 -7.33
N LYS A 30 -5.71 6.31 -6.11
CA LYS A 30 -6.03 7.71 -5.85
C LYS A 30 -5.24 8.24 -4.66
N ALA A 31 -4.46 9.30 -4.87
CA ALA A 31 -3.85 10.10 -3.81
C ALA A 31 -4.65 11.39 -3.60
N VAL A 32 -5.08 11.67 -2.36
CA VAL A 32 -5.94 12.81 -2.02
C VAL A 32 -5.29 13.65 -0.93
N LYS A 33 -5.30 14.98 -1.10
CA LYS A 33 -4.94 15.95 -0.05
C LYS A 33 -5.94 17.10 -0.05
N GLY A 34 -6.77 17.17 1.00
CA GLY A 34 -7.84 18.16 1.06
C GLY A 34 -8.80 18.04 -0.11
N ARG A 35 -8.85 19.06 -0.98
CA ARG A 35 -9.68 19.10 -2.20
C ARG A 35 -8.97 18.58 -3.46
N GLU A 36 -7.68 18.30 -3.36
CA GLU A 36 -6.83 17.82 -4.46
C GLU A 36 -6.90 16.30 -4.54
N ALA A 37 -7.10 15.75 -5.74
CA ALA A 37 -7.05 14.32 -5.99
C ALA A 37 -6.29 14.02 -7.28
N TYR A 38 -5.39 13.04 -7.21
CA TYR A 38 -4.60 12.53 -8.31
C TYR A 38 -4.92 11.04 -8.47
N SER A 39 -5.36 10.61 -9.64
CA SER A 39 -5.75 9.23 -9.88
C SER A 39 -5.17 8.66 -11.16
N HIS A 40 -4.87 7.37 -11.14
CA HIS A 40 -4.43 6.60 -12.29
C HIS A 40 -5.04 5.21 -12.25
N THR A 41 -5.13 4.59 -13.42
CA THR A 41 -5.67 3.24 -13.59
C THR A 41 -4.72 2.49 -14.50
N GLN A 42 -4.22 1.35 -14.04
CA GLN A 42 -3.34 0.48 -14.81
C GLN A 42 -3.91 -0.93 -14.88
N LYS A 43 -3.69 -1.57 -16.02
CA LYS A 43 -3.94 -3.00 -16.19
C LYS A 43 -2.79 -3.77 -15.56
N ILE A 44 -3.11 -4.90 -14.93
CA ILE A 44 -2.14 -5.77 -14.27
C ILE A 44 -2.61 -7.21 -14.38
N ASN A 45 -1.71 -8.12 -14.74
CA ASN A 45 -2.00 -9.55 -14.73
C ASN A 45 -1.63 -10.14 -13.36
N LEU A 46 -2.21 -11.29 -13.02
CA LEU A 46 -1.85 -12.01 -11.80
C LEU A 46 -0.40 -12.49 -11.86
N GLY A 47 0.33 -12.30 -10.76
CA GLY A 47 1.74 -12.67 -10.64
C GLY A 47 2.69 -11.75 -11.39
N GLU A 48 2.21 -10.61 -11.90
CA GLU A 48 3.04 -9.65 -12.65
C GLU A 48 3.13 -8.29 -11.94
N GLN A 49 4.23 -7.59 -12.20
CA GLN A 49 4.42 -6.21 -11.82
C GLN A 49 3.90 -5.29 -12.93
N ALA A 50 3.27 -4.19 -12.54
CA ALA A 50 2.93 -3.09 -13.43
C ALA A 50 3.41 -1.77 -12.83
N ASP A 51 4.03 -0.94 -13.68
CA ASP A 51 4.65 0.31 -13.30
C ASP A 51 4.05 1.48 -14.09
N PHE A 52 3.83 2.59 -13.41
CA PHE A 52 3.42 3.85 -14.00
C PHE A 52 4.31 4.99 -13.49
N SER A 53 4.77 5.83 -14.42
CA SER A 53 5.45 7.09 -14.11
C SER A 53 4.96 8.15 -15.08
N GLY A 54 4.22 9.14 -14.57
CA GLY A 54 3.67 10.19 -15.44
C GLY A 54 2.56 11.01 -14.82
N LYS A 55 1.83 11.72 -15.70
CA LYS A 55 0.74 12.62 -15.30
C LYS A 55 -0.52 11.82 -14.96
N PRO A 56 -1.03 11.88 -13.72
CA PRO A 56 -2.31 11.30 -13.35
C PRO A 56 -3.47 12.16 -13.86
N GLN A 57 -4.68 11.61 -13.83
CA GLN A 57 -5.90 12.42 -13.87
C GLN A 57 -6.00 13.23 -12.59
N MET A 58 -6.23 14.55 -12.71
CA MET A 58 -6.33 15.46 -11.57
C MET A 58 -7.76 15.98 -11.39
N ARG A 59 -8.20 16.11 -10.13
CA ARG A 59 -9.42 16.82 -9.74
C ARG A 59 -9.09 17.80 -8.60
N GLY A 60 -9.72 18.98 -8.63
CA GLY A 60 -9.47 20.07 -7.67
C GLY A 60 -8.46 21.08 -8.18
N GLY A 61 -8.33 22.24 -7.50
CA GLY A 61 -7.48 23.36 -7.90
C GLY A 61 -6.02 23.27 -7.43
N GLY A 62 -5.49 22.06 -7.23
CA GLY A 62 -4.11 21.84 -6.77
C GLY A 62 -3.06 22.02 -7.86
N PRO A 63 -1.76 22.00 -7.51
CA PRO A 63 -0.68 22.02 -8.50
C PRO A 63 -0.68 20.74 -9.33
N ALA A 64 -0.26 20.84 -10.60
CA ALA A 64 0.02 19.66 -11.41
C ALA A 64 1.17 18.86 -10.80
N ARG A 65 0.99 17.54 -10.64
CA ARG A 65 1.97 16.61 -10.09
C ARG A 65 2.05 15.39 -10.99
N GLU A 66 3.23 14.80 -11.07
CA GLU A 66 3.40 13.45 -11.61
C GLU A 66 3.22 12.45 -10.45
N ILE A 67 2.95 11.21 -10.79
CA ILE A 67 2.98 10.10 -9.84
C ILE A 67 3.93 9.02 -10.37
N ILE A 68 4.53 8.30 -9.43
CA ILE A 68 5.14 7.00 -9.68
C ILE A 68 4.29 6.00 -8.91
N PHE A 69 3.79 4.96 -9.58
CA PHE A 69 2.98 3.92 -8.96
C PHE A 69 3.45 2.56 -9.48
N ASN A 70 4.01 1.77 -8.58
CA ASN A 70 4.44 0.41 -8.86
C ASN A 70 3.52 -0.52 -8.09
N SER A 71 3.11 -1.59 -8.74
CA SER A 71 2.21 -2.56 -8.12
C SER A 71 2.45 -3.98 -8.59
N PHE A 72 2.24 -4.95 -7.71
CA PHE A 72 2.29 -6.37 -8.01
C PHE A 72 1.05 -7.05 -7.45
N LEU A 73 0.27 -7.71 -8.31
CA LEU A 73 -0.99 -8.35 -7.93
C LEU A 73 -0.77 -9.85 -7.77
N ASN A 74 -0.98 -10.35 -6.56
CA ASN A 74 -0.88 -11.78 -6.27
C ASN A 74 -2.17 -12.51 -6.69
N PRO A 75 -2.11 -13.85 -6.89
CA PRO A 75 -3.29 -14.68 -7.08
C PRO A 75 -4.34 -14.49 -5.97
N GLU A 76 -5.59 -14.80 -6.30
CA GLU A 76 -6.70 -14.76 -5.34
C GLU A 76 -6.52 -15.82 -4.24
N GLU A 77 -6.79 -15.43 -3.01
CA GLU A 77 -6.89 -16.32 -1.87
C GLU A 77 -8.14 -15.92 -1.07
N ASP A 78 -9.07 -16.86 -0.90
CA ASP A 78 -10.35 -16.65 -0.20
C ASP A 78 -11.15 -15.40 -0.64
N GLY A 79 -11.26 -15.11 -1.94
CA GLY A 79 -12.02 -13.94 -2.41
C GLY A 79 -11.28 -12.60 -2.27
N LEU A 80 -9.98 -12.62 -1.95
CA LEU A 80 -9.15 -11.44 -1.76
C LEU A 80 -7.87 -11.54 -2.59
N TYR A 81 -7.42 -10.39 -3.08
CA TYR A 81 -6.19 -10.27 -3.85
C TYR A 81 -5.17 -9.46 -3.05
N ARG A 82 -3.98 -10.02 -2.78
CA ARG A 82 -2.90 -9.23 -2.19
C ARG A 82 -2.27 -8.34 -3.25
N LEU A 83 -2.27 -7.03 -3.01
CA LEU A 83 -1.54 -6.05 -3.82
C LEU A 83 -0.37 -5.50 -3.03
N ASP A 84 0.83 -5.68 -3.59
CA ASP A 84 2.04 -5.01 -3.13
C ASP A 84 2.13 -3.68 -3.87
N TYR A 85 2.36 -2.58 -3.17
CA TYR A 85 2.35 -1.26 -3.78
C TYR A 85 3.47 -0.37 -3.29
N GLN A 86 3.89 0.52 -4.19
CA GLN A 86 4.68 1.70 -3.89
C GLN A 86 4.11 2.88 -4.66
N VAL A 87 3.93 4.01 -3.98
CA VAL A 87 3.48 5.27 -4.59
C VAL A 87 4.38 6.42 -4.20
N GLU A 88 4.65 7.29 -5.16
CA GLU A 88 5.22 8.62 -4.96
C GLU A 88 4.35 9.65 -5.67
N VAL A 89 4.04 10.75 -4.99
CA VAL A 89 3.40 11.93 -5.58
C VAL A 89 4.46 13.01 -5.68
N THR A 90 4.80 13.44 -6.89
CA THR A 90 5.94 14.34 -7.09
C THR A 90 5.65 15.77 -6.63
N GLY A 91 6.72 16.43 -6.18
CA GLY A 91 6.71 17.83 -5.75
C GLY A 91 7.20 18.77 -6.85
N ARG A 92 7.35 20.06 -6.51
CA ARG A 92 8.12 21.01 -7.33
C ARG A 92 9.58 20.53 -7.50
N GLN A 93 10.12 19.93 -6.45
CA GLN A 93 11.45 19.33 -6.45
C GLN A 93 11.33 17.80 -6.45
N ARG A 94 11.84 17.15 -7.50
CA ARG A 94 11.78 15.69 -7.65
C ARG A 94 12.44 14.93 -6.49
N ALA A 95 13.53 15.46 -5.93
CA ALA A 95 14.23 14.85 -4.79
C ALA A 95 13.46 14.94 -3.45
N ARG A 96 12.34 15.66 -3.40
CA ARG A 96 11.56 15.93 -2.18
C ARG A 96 10.06 15.82 -2.45
N PRO A 97 9.57 14.63 -2.82
CA PRO A 97 8.16 14.43 -3.09
C PRO A 97 7.36 14.64 -1.80
N PRO A 98 6.24 15.38 -1.84
CA PRO A 98 5.43 15.64 -0.65
C PRO A 98 4.84 14.38 -0.01
N PHE A 99 4.78 13.26 -0.73
CA PHE A 99 4.23 12.00 -0.23
C PHE A 99 4.82 10.81 -0.97
N GLN A 100 5.31 9.85 -0.18
CA GLN A 100 5.59 8.49 -0.61
C GLN A 100 4.95 7.52 0.37
N ALA A 101 4.46 6.38 -0.12
CA ALA A 101 4.01 5.28 0.71
C ALA A 101 4.28 3.94 0.03
N ALA A 102 4.56 2.92 0.83
CA ALA A 102 4.70 1.55 0.36
C ALA A 102 4.12 0.56 1.37
N GLY A 103 3.65 -0.58 0.89
CA GLY A 103 3.10 -1.63 1.73
C GLY A 103 2.44 -2.75 0.94
N LYS A 104 1.72 -3.62 1.65
CA LYS A 104 0.90 -4.68 1.06
C LYS A 104 -0.51 -4.65 1.64
N ILE A 105 -1.52 -4.85 0.81
CA ILE A 105 -2.93 -4.83 1.24
C ILE A 105 -3.71 -5.96 0.59
N LEU A 106 -4.81 -6.35 1.24
CA LEU A 106 -5.83 -7.21 0.62
C LEU A 106 -6.90 -6.33 -0.02
N LEU A 107 -7.18 -6.62 -1.29
CA LEU A 107 -8.22 -5.96 -2.07
C LEU A 107 -9.34 -6.95 -2.38
N ARG A 108 -10.57 -6.46 -2.25
CA ARG A 108 -11.74 -7.11 -2.83
C ARG A 108 -12.13 -6.33 -4.09
N PRO A 109 -12.42 -7.00 -5.21
CA PRO A 109 -12.93 -6.32 -6.40
C PRO A 109 -14.12 -5.41 -6.08
N GLY A 110 -14.12 -4.20 -6.65
CA GLY A 110 -15.18 -3.19 -6.50
C GLY A 110 -15.21 -2.48 -5.14
N LYS A 111 -14.29 -2.78 -4.20
CA LYS A 111 -14.24 -2.15 -2.88
C LYS A 111 -12.96 -1.33 -2.69
N PRO A 112 -13.04 0.01 -2.60
CA PRO A 112 -11.86 0.83 -2.33
C PRO A 112 -11.37 0.67 -0.89
N VAL A 113 -10.05 0.70 -0.72
CA VAL A 113 -9.35 0.59 0.56
C VAL A 113 -8.43 1.79 0.76
N LEU A 114 -8.50 2.43 1.93
CA LEU A 114 -7.53 3.44 2.36
C LEU A 114 -6.25 2.73 2.80
N ALA A 115 -5.31 2.52 1.89
CA ALA A 115 -4.09 1.76 2.13
C ALA A 115 -3.14 2.48 3.09
N ALA A 116 -2.96 3.79 2.91
CA ALA A 116 -2.12 4.62 3.76
C ALA A 116 -2.68 6.04 3.90
N ALA A 117 -2.41 6.70 5.00
CA ALA A 117 -2.60 8.14 5.16
C ALA A 117 -1.46 8.74 5.98
N ALA A 118 -0.91 9.88 5.57
CA ALA A 118 0.14 10.58 6.31
C ALA A 118 0.17 12.07 5.92
N GLY A 119 0.32 12.97 6.89
CA GLY A 119 0.50 14.40 6.60
C GLY A 119 -0.64 15.05 5.81
N GLY A 120 -1.88 14.58 6.03
CA GLY A 120 -3.07 15.01 5.29
C GLY A 120 -3.27 14.35 3.93
N TRP A 121 -2.31 13.55 3.45
CA TRP A 121 -2.49 12.70 2.29
C TRP A 121 -3.27 11.44 2.66
N LYS A 122 -4.11 10.97 1.75
CA LYS A 122 -4.81 9.69 1.78
C LYS A 122 -4.52 8.95 0.48
N PHE A 123 -4.07 7.71 0.58
CA PHE A 123 -3.80 6.85 -0.56
C PHE A 123 -4.81 5.71 -0.59
N ILE A 124 -5.62 5.68 -1.65
CA ILE A 124 -6.75 4.77 -1.81
C ILE A 124 -6.47 3.88 -3.01
N LEU A 125 -6.67 2.59 -2.84
CA LEU A 125 -6.50 1.56 -3.86
C LEU A 125 -7.80 0.79 -4.04
N GLU A 126 -8.08 0.42 -5.29
CA GLU A 126 -9.29 -0.32 -5.67
C GLU A 126 -8.95 -1.26 -6.81
N LEU A 127 -9.20 -2.56 -6.61
CA LEU A 127 -9.22 -3.53 -7.70
C LEU A 127 -10.59 -3.41 -8.39
N GLN A 128 -10.62 -3.05 -9.66
CA GLN A 128 -11.86 -2.96 -10.43
C GLN A 128 -12.40 -4.36 -10.71
N GLY A 129 -13.72 -4.50 -10.70
CA GLY A 129 -14.42 -5.77 -10.94
C GLY A 129 -15.67 -5.87 -10.06
N GLU A 130 -16.46 -6.91 -10.28
CA GLU A 130 -17.62 -7.20 -9.44
C GLU A 130 -17.18 -7.85 -8.13
N ALA A 131 -17.74 -7.40 -7.02
CA ALA A 131 -17.45 -7.99 -5.73
C ALA A 131 -17.99 -9.43 -5.70
N GLY A 132 -17.10 -10.41 -5.59
CA GLY A 132 -17.47 -11.80 -5.32
C GLY A 132 -18.15 -11.95 -3.95
N GLU A 133 -18.52 -13.19 -3.60
CA GLU A 133 -19.13 -13.50 -2.30
C GLU A 133 -18.31 -12.92 -1.14
N LYS A 134 -18.98 -12.55 -0.03
CA LYS A 134 -18.29 -12.00 1.14
C LYS A 134 -17.29 -13.03 1.66
N SER A 135 -15.99 -12.74 1.48
CA SER A 135 -14.93 -13.52 2.12
C SER A 135 -15.17 -13.61 3.63
N ARG A 136 -15.14 -14.84 4.15
CA ARG A 136 -15.35 -15.15 5.57
C ARG A 136 -14.06 -15.03 6.39
N GLY A 137 -12.89 -14.94 5.75
CA GLY A 137 -11.60 -15.29 6.35
C GLY A 137 -10.78 -14.17 7.01
N GLN A 138 -10.78 -12.93 6.51
CA GLN A 138 -9.82 -11.95 7.03
C GLN A 138 -10.32 -10.51 6.93
N ARG A 139 -10.48 -9.84 8.08
CA ARG A 139 -10.64 -8.38 8.15
C ARG A 139 -9.25 -7.78 8.26
N SER A 140 -8.90 -6.92 7.30
CA SER A 140 -7.66 -6.15 7.38
C SER A 140 -7.78 -5.16 8.55
N GLY A 141 -6.89 -5.27 9.53
CA GLY A 141 -6.80 -4.30 10.62
C GLY A 141 -6.17 -3.00 10.14
N SER A 142 -6.24 -1.95 10.97
CA SER A 142 -5.53 -0.70 10.70
C SER A 142 -4.62 -0.34 11.87
N ILE A 143 -3.42 0.15 11.58
CA ILE A 143 -2.53 0.73 12.58
C ILE A 143 -2.58 2.23 12.42
N GLU A 144 -2.88 2.94 13.50
CA GLU A 144 -2.74 4.38 13.56
C GLU A 144 -1.53 4.75 14.42
N THR A 145 -0.74 5.68 13.92
CA THR A 145 0.46 6.17 14.58
C THR A 145 0.47 7.68 14.61
N SER A 146 1.23 8.23 15.57
CA SER A 146 1.51 9.65 15.63
C SER A 146 2.84 9.89 16.33
N LEU A 147 3.72 10.66 15.71
CA LEU A 147 4.86 11.27 16.39
C LEU A 147 4.43 12.66 16.86
N LYS A 148 4.51 12.93 18.16
CA LYS A 148 4.21 14.25 18.74
C LYS A 148 5.50 14.89 19.24
N CYS A 149 5.81 16.10 18.79
CA CYS A 149 6.98 16.88 19.19
C CYS A 149 6.50 18.28 19.64
N GLY A 150 6.34 18.49 20.94
CA GLY A 150 5.74 19.71 21.47
C GLY A 150 4.28 19.88 21.00
N ARG A 151 4.04 20.92 20.18
CA ARG A 151 2.72 21.21 19.58
C ARG A 151 2.51 20.56 18.23
N ASP A 152 3.58 20.12 17.57
CA ASP A 152 3.51 19.49 16.26
C ASP A 152 3.16 18.01 16.38
N SER A 153 2.36 17.51 15.42
CA SER A 153 1.93 16.12 15.36
C SER A 153 2.04 15.60 13.92
N TYR A 154 2.62 14.43 13.76
CA TYR A 154 2.84 13.76 12.48
C TYR A 154 2.08 12.43 12.48
N PRO A 155 0.79 12.43 12.13
CA PRO A 155 0.00 11.21 12.09
C PRO A 155 0.30 10.40 10.82
N ALA A 156 0.29 9.08 10.96
CA ALA A 156 0.25 8.15 9.84
C ALA A 156 -0.62 6.94 10.17
N SER A 157 -1.37 6.44 9.19
CA SER A 157 -2.21 5.24 9.33
C SER A 157 -2.03 4.30 8.16
N PHE A 158 -2.08 3.00 8.41
CA PHE A 158 -1.98 1.96 7.39
C PHE A 158 -3.02 0.88 7.62
N VAL A 159 -3.65 0.41 6.55
CA VAL A 159 -4.24 -0.93 6.57
C VAL A 159 -3.09 -1.92 6.50
N TYR A 160 -3.09 -2.92 7.38
CA TYR A 160 -1.95 -3.82 7.51
C TYR A 160 -2.32 -5.30 7.36
N LEU A 161 -1.32 -6.07 6.98
CA LEU A 161 -1.22 -7.51 6.99
C LEU A 161 -0.08 -7.89 7.95
N PRO A 162 -0.23 -8.97 8.74
CA PRO A 162 0.85 -9.44 9.59
C PRO A 162 2.10 -9.81 8.79
N ASP A 163 3.25 -9.59 9.40
CA ASP A 163 4.60 -9.85 8.90
C ASP A 163 5.00 -9.08 7.62
N GLU A 164 4.23 -8.06 7.26
CA GLU A 164 4.50 -7.20 6.11
C GLU A 164 5.02 -5.82 6.52
N GLN A 165 5.88 -5.24 5.69
CA GLN A 165 6.48 -3.93 5.95
C GLN A 165 5.67 -2.80 5.30
N TYR A 166 5.50 -1.71 6.05
CA TYR A 166 4.81 -0.49 5.63
C TYR A 166 5.71 0.72 5.83
N SER A 167 5.61 1.71 4.96
CA SER A 167 6.30 2.98 5.17
C SER A 167 5.55 4.17 4.58
N ALA A 168 5.76 5.33 5.18
CA ALA A 168 5.40 6.61 4.59
C ALA A 168 6.53 7.61 4.79
N VAL A 169 6.77 8.42 3.75
CA VAL A 169 7.72 9.53 3.77
C VAL A 169 7.00 10.79 3.36
N LEU A 170 7.19 11.85 4.13
CA LEU A 170 6.63 13.18 3.88
C LEU A 170 7.76 14.20 3.82
N TYR A 171 7.70 15.04 2.80
CA TYR A 171 8.47 16.27 2.73
C TYR A 171 7.52 17.45 2.81
N THR A 172 7.73 18.32 3.79
CA THR A 172 7.00 19.57 3.94
C THR A 172 7.97 20.72 3.93
N GLU A 173 7.69 21.72 3.09
CA GLU A 173 8.49 22.93 2.99
C GLU A 173 7.68 24.08 3.61
N LYS A 174 8.30 24.79 4.56
CA LYS A 174 7.74 25.99 5.17
C LYS A 174 8.83 27.05 5.18
N TYR A 175 8.63 28.12 4.42
CA TYR A 175 9.67 29.12 4.13
C TYR A 175 10.91 28.44 3.52
N GLU A 176 12.10 28.68 4.08
CA GLU A 176 13.37 28.09 3.62
C GLU A 176 13.69 26.73 4.27
N THR A 177 12.81 26.25 5.14
CA THR A 177 13.05 25.07 5.94
C THR A 177 12.32 23.85 5.38
N VAL A 178 13.08 22.81 5.09
CA VAL A 178 12.58 21.51 4.62
C VAL A 178 12.51 20.55 5.79
N ARG A 179 11.33 20.01 6.04
CA ARG A 179 11.10 19.00 7.06
C ARG A 179 10.79 17.65 6.40
N LYS A 180 11.50 16.61 6.82
CA LYS A 180 11.31 15.22 6.39
C LYS A 180 10.80 14.39 7.56
N PHE A 181 9.61 13.79 7.40
CA PHE A 181 9.11 12.78 8.31
C PHE A 181 9.10 11.41 7.62
N MET A 182 9.57 10.38 8.31
CA MET A 182 9.55 9.01 7.86
C MET A 182 9.06 8.12 9.00
N VAL A 183 8.16 7.21 8.67
CA VAL A 183 7.72 6.11 9.53
C VAL A 183 7.80 4.81 8.74
N GLY A 184 8.38 3.80 9.37
CA GLY A 184 8.37 2.41 8.90
C GLY A 184 7.76 1.53 9.99
N LEU A 185 6.88 0.60 9.59
CA LEU A 185 6.14 -0.29 10.49
C LEU A 185 6.27 -1.73 9.99
N LEU A 186 6.40 -2.66 10.93
CA LEU A 186 6.39 -4.11 10.69
C LEU A 186 5.57 -4.77 11.81
N PRO A 187 4.25 -4.89 11.66
CA PRO A 187 3.42 -5.68 12.57
C PRO A 187 3.75 -7.16 12.40
N LYS A 188 4.17 -7.84 13.47
CA LYS A 188 4.38 -9.29 13.47
C LYS A 188 3.06 -10.05 13.50
N SER A 189 3.12 -11.34 13.20
CA SER A 189 2.04 -12.30 13.49
C SER A 189 1.46 -12.12 14.88
N SER A 190 0.13 -12.18 14.98
CA SER A 190 -0.59 -12.07 16.25
C SER A 190 -0.60 -13.40 17.01
N GLY A 191 -0.56 -13.31 18.34
CA GLY A 191 -0.89 -14.41 19.23
C GLY A 191 -2.39 -14.77 19.18
N ILE A 192 -2.76 -15.81 19.93
CA ILE A 192 -4.13 -16.35 20.01
C ILE A 192 -5.13 -15.29 20.48
N ASP A 193 -4.69 -14.35 21.31
CA ASP A 193 -5.47 -13.24 21.86
C ASP A 193 -5.59 -12.03 20.90
N GLY A 194 -4.98 -12.11 19.71
CA GLY A 194 -4.93 -11.02 18.74
C GLY A 194 -3.86 -9.97 19.04
N THR A 195 -3.08 -10.14 20.12
CA THR A 195 -1.96 -9.26 20.46
C THR A 195 -0.80 -9.51 19.51
N PHE A 196 -0.12 -8.46 19.06
CA PHE A 196 1.03 -8.57 18.18
C PHE A 196 2.13 -7.55 18.53
N LEU A 197 3.35 -7.88 18.13
CA LEU A 197 4.51 -6.99 18.25
C LEU A 197 4.58 -6.08 17.02
N LEU A 198 4.55 -4.77 17.22
CA LEU A 198 4.80 -3.78 16.19
C LEU A 198 6.26 -3.32 16.26
N GLN A 199 7.08 -3.73 15.31
CA GLN A 199 8.39 -3.12 15.07
C GLN A 199 8.20 -1.79 14.34
N TYR A 200 8.91 -0.74 14.76
CA TYR A 200 8.83 0.57 14.14
C TYR A 200 10.20 1.21 13.95
N THR A 201 10.30 2.05 12.93
CA THR A 201 11.41 2.99 12.68
C THR A 201 10.85 4.37 12.40
N LEU A 202 11.46 5.41 12.97
CA LEU A 202 11.01 6.79 12.87
C LEU A 202 12.17 7.72 12.63
N LEU A 203 11.94 8.74 11.81
CA LEU A 203 12.87 9.83 11.62
C LEU A 203 12.10 11.12 11.32
N LEU A 204 12.41 12.17 12.07
CA LEU A 204 11.98 13.53 11.80
C LEU A 204 13.23 14.41 11.67
N LYS A 205 13.43 14.98 10.49
CA LYS A 205 14.51 15.92 10.21
C LYS A 205 13.98 17.29 9.82
N GLU A 206 14.72 18.32 10.19
CA GLU A 206 14.54 19.69 9.74
C GLU A 206 15.87 20.20 9.19
N GLY A 207 15.93 20.44 7.87
CA GLY A 207 17.21 20.61 7.19
C GLY A 207 18.13 19.39 7.40
N SER A 208 19.31 19.63 7.95
CA SER A 208 20.27 18.59 8.33
C SER A 208 20.06 18.06 9.76
N GLU A 209 19.28 18.75 10.59
CA GLU A 209 19.11 18.40 12.00
C GLU A 209 18.08 17.28 12.18
N THR A 210 18.42 16.28 13.00
CA THR A 210 17.45 15.27 13.46
C THR A 210 16.72 15.80 14.69
N LEU A 211 15.42 16.06 14.55
CA LEU A 211 14.55 16.52 15.64
C LEU A 211 13.99 15.35 16.46
N ALA A 212 13.70 14.22 15.81
CA ALA A 212 13.26 13.01 16.47
C ALA A 212 13.73 11.79 15.67
N GLY A 213 13.95 10.69 16.36
CA GLY A 213 14.34 9.44 15.73
C GLY A 213 14.27 8.30 16.71
N GLY A 214 14.02 7.10 16.20
CA GLY A 214 14.00 5.92 17.04
C GLY A 214 13.61 4.69 16.27
N GLN A 215 14.05 3.55 16.77
CA GLN A 215 13.58 2.24 16.37
C GLN A 215 13.24 1.47 17.63
N GLY A 216 12.24 0.61 17.57
CA GLY A 216 11.83 -0.14 18.75
C GLY A 216 10.59 -0.98 18.47
N GLU A 217 9.98 -1.40 19.55
CA GLU A 217 8.87 -2.34 19.52
C GLU A 217 7.75 -1.87 20.45
N LEU A 218 6.50 -2.10 20.04
CA LEU A 218 5.31 -1.88 20.84
C LEU A 218 4.44 -3.12 20.78
N ILE A 219 3.91 -3.57 21.92
CA ILE A 219 2.93 -4.65 21.95
C ILE A 219 1.55 -4.00 21.77
N LEU A 220 0.81 -4.40 20.73
CA LEU A 220 -0.51 -3.86 20.39
C LEU A 220 -1.56 -4.96 20.37
N ALA A 221 -2.79 -4.63 20.72
CA ALA A 221 -3.96 -5.48 20.50
C ALA A 221 -5.09 -4.66 19.84
N PRO A 222 -5.87 -5.23 18.90
CA PRO A 222 -6.97 -4.50 18.26
C PRO A 222 -8.06 -4.04 19.24
N GLY A 223 -8.29 -2.74 19.29
CA GLY A 223 -9.23 -2.12 20.24
C GLY A 223 -8.62 -1.79 21.60
N ASP A 224 -7.35 -2.14 21.83
CA ASP A 224 -6.59 -1.63 22.95
C ASP A 224 -6.23 -0.14 22.75
N GLY A 225 -5.87 0.52 23.84
CA GLY A 225 -5.54 1.94 23.86
C GLY A 225 -4.28 2.32 23.06
N LYS A 226 -3.82 3.55 23.28
CA LYS A 226 -2.59 4.04 22.65
C LYS A 226 -1.37 3.61 23.45
N HIS A 227 -0.45 2.92 22.78
CA HIS A 227 0.88 2.60 23.31
C HIS A 227 1.87 3.67 22.92
N LYS A 228 2.93 3.87 23.73
CA LYS A 228 3.85 5.00 23.57
C LYS A 228 5.30 4.57 23.69
N ALA A 229 6.17 5.24 22.94
CA ALA A 229 7.63 5.16 23.07
C ALA A 229 8.26 6.55 22.96
N SER A 230 9.39 6.76 23.63
CA SER A 230 10.19 7.98 23.47
C SER A 230 10.84 8.00 22.08
N ALA A 231 10.88 9.17 21.44
CA ALA A 231 11.50 9.38 20.12
C ALA A 231 12.60 10.45 20.14
N GLY A 232 13.15 10.74 21.33
CA GLY A 232 14.21 11.74 21.54
C GLY A 232 13.69 13.19 21.58
N LYS A 233 14.49 14.11 22.15
CA LYS A 233 14.21 15.57 22.24
C LYS A 233 12.78 15.94 22.70
N GLY A 234 12.21 15.18 23.64
CA GLY A 234 10.85 15.41 24.15
C GLY A 234 9.73 15.00 23.18
N CYS A 235 10.05 14.29 22.10
CA CYS A 235 9.07 13.71 21.19
C CYS A 235 8.59 12.34 21.69
N VAL A 236 7.31 12.06 21.45
CA VAL A 236 6.66 10.80 21.83
C VAL A 236 6.03 10.18 20.59
N PHE A 237 6.42 8.96 20.28
CA PHE A 237 5.73 8.12 19.31
C PHE A 237 4.57 7.41 20.00
N THR A 238 3.43 7.36 19.33
CA THR A 238 2.26 6.60 19.78
C THR A 238 1.73 5.73 18.67
N ALA A 239 1.26 4.53 19.00
CA ALA A 239 0.59 3.62 18.07
C ALA A 239 -0.64 2.98 18.72
N ARG A 240 -1.64 2.63 17.90
CA ARG A 240 -2.78 1.79 18.28
C ARG A 240 -3.23 0.93 17.11
N ALA A 241 -3.78 -0.24 17.41
CA ALA A 241 -4.38 -1.13 16.42
C ALA A 241 -5.92 -1.02 16.46
N LEU A 242 -6.53 -0.92 15.28
CA LEU A 242 -7.97 -0.86 15.06
C LEU A 242 -8.47 -2.12 14.35
N ARG A 243 -9.73 -2.47 14.60
CA ARG A 243 -10.44 -3.61 13.98
C ARG A 243 -11.00 -3.30 12.61
#